data_AF-R7HY30-F1
#
_entry.id   AF-R7HY30-F1
#
_cell.length_a   1.000
_cell.length_b   1.000
_cell.length_c   1.000
_cell.angle_alpha   90.00
_cell.angle_beta   90.00
_cell.angle_gamma   90.00
#
_symmetry.space_group_name_H-M   'P 1'
#
loop_
_entity.id
_entity.type
_entity.pdbx_description
1 polymer ?
#
loop_
_entity_poly.entity_id
_entity_poly.type
_entity_poly.pdbx_seq_one_letter_code
_entity_poly.pdbx_strand_id
1 'polypeptide(L)'
;MKKFLLILAILLLMPVKGFCENVVPQYVSIEHTNTLGLYQAPSEIVLYKEPYQSSNIVHSISWIGDKIFPESVKANDLFIVFLPQKNLGFLAVTDETDEWVQVIYNNSTGDKGWIKKDDPYRFMSWIMFYNMYGKKYGLNLLKEAPPEAKDLHTSTDDKSQIVGTINMPQKINLNVMRGNWALVSVMDIDRTPKTGYVRWRSDNGVKYYFPAIK
;
A
#
# COMPACT_ATOMS: atom_id res chain seq x y z
N MET A 1 26.14 -42.36 17.40
CA MET A 1 25.84 -42.24 15.96
C MET A 1 24.35 -42.21 15.64
N LYS A 2 23.54 -43.20 16.05
CA LYS A 2 22.08 -43.22 15.76
C LYS A 2 21.30 -41.98 16.25
N LYS A 3 21.61 -41.46 17.45
CA LYS A 3 20.97 -40.25 18.01
C LYS A 3 21.35 -38.96 17.25
N PHE A 4 22.54 -38.89 16.67
CA PHE A 4 23.02 -37.73 15.92
C PHE A 4 22.35 -37.65 14.54
N LEU A 5 22.19 -38.80 13.88
CA LEU A 5 21.43 -38.92 12.63
C LEU A 5 19.94 -38.55 12.81
N LEU A 6 19.34 -38.88 13.96
CA LEU A 6 17.96 -38.53 14.27
C LEU A 6 17.76 -37.02 14.42
N ILE A 7 18.69 -36.32 15.08
CA ILE A 7 18.65 -34.87 15.26
C ILE A 7 18.83 -34.14 13.91
N LEU A 8 19.75 -34.63 13.07
CA LEU A 8 19.97 -34.08 11.73
C LEU A 8 18.73 -34.26 10.83
N ALA A 9 18.05 -35.40 10.93
CA ALA A 9 16.82 -35.65 10.19
C ALA A 9 15.65 -34.75 10.64
N ILE A 10 15.56 -34.39 11.92
CA ILE A 10 14.54 -33.48 12.46
C ILE A 10 14.78 -32.03 12.00
N LEU A 11 16.05 -31.60 11.92
CA LEU A 11 16.43 -30.27 11.41
C LEU A 11 16.14 -30.12 9.90
N LEU A 12 16.26 -31.20 9.12
CA LEU A 12 15.94 -31.21 7.68
C LEU A 12 14.43 -31.25 7.38
N LEU A 13 13.60 -31.64 8.36
CA LEU A 13 12.14 -31.67 8.25
C LEU A 13 11.45 -30.40 8.73
N MET A 14 12.20 -29.41 9.23
CA MET A 14 11.63 -28.09 9.51
C MET A 14 11.27 -27.45 8.16
N PRO A 15 9.98 -27.17 7.88
CA PRO A 15 9.64 -26.42 6.69
C PRO A 15 10.30 -25.05 6.80
N VAL A 16 11.29 -24.80 5.95
CA VAL A 16 11.78 -23.44 5.70
C VAL A 16 10.61 -22.73 5.04
N LYS A 17 9.74 -22.12 5.84
CA LYS A 17 8.82 -21.11 5.34
C LYS A 17 9.74 -20.02 4.83
N GLY A 18 10.00 -20.00 3.51
CA GLY A 18 10.56 -18.84 2.87
C GLY A 18 9.70 -17.66 3.31
N PHE A 19 10.29 -16.76 4.10
CA PHE A 19 9.64 -15.52 4.49
C PHE A 19 9.60 -14.66 3.23
N CYS A 20 8.60 -14.94 2.41
CA CYS A 20 8.21 -14.07 1.33
C CYS A 20 7.52 -12.90 2.04
N GLU A 21 8.29 -11.89 2.40
CA GLU A 21 7.76 -10.72 3.11
C GLU A 21 6.87 -9.95 2.15
N ASN A 22 5.56 -10.05 2.39
CA ASN A 22 4.60 -9.15 1.76
C ASN A 22 4.89 -7.73 2.26
N VAL A 23 4.90 -6.76 1.36
CA VAL A 23 4.94 -5.34 1.74
C VAL A 23 3.52 -4.83 1.71
N VAL A 24 2.95 -4.51 2.86
CA VAL A 24 1.65 -3.84 2.99
C VAL A 24 1.75 -2.89 4.19
N PRO A 25 1.33 -1.62 4.08
CA PRO A 25 1.42 -0.68 5.18
C PRO A 25 0.71 -1.18 6.45
N GLN A 26 1.45 -1.16 7.56
CA GLN A 26 0.92 -1.43 8.91
C GLN A 26 0.99 -0.21 9.83
N TYR A 27 1.86 0.73 9.52
CA TYR A 27 2.12 1.96 10.25
C TYR A 27 1.79 3.15 9.37
N VAL A 28 1.49 4.28 10.01
CA VAL A 28 1.33 5.54 9.33
C VAL A 28 2.68 5.96 8.74
N SER A 29 2.78 5.99 7.41
CA SER A 29 3.94 6.60 6.76
C SER A 29 3.81 8.12 6.78
N ILE A 30 4.81 8.78 7.36
CA ILE A 30 5.01 10.23 7.28
C ILE A 30 6.07 10.61 6.24
N GLU A 31 6.70 9.62 5.62
CA GLU A 31 7.66 9.78 4.54
C GLU A 31 6.92 9.81 3.20
N HIS A 32 7.24 10.78 2.36
CA HIS A 32 6.68 10.93 1.00
C HIS A 32 5.14 10.83 0.92
N THR A 33 4.44 11.59 1.76
CA THR A 33 2.98 11.49 1.92
C THR A 33 2.18 12.11 0.77
N ASN A 34 2.77 13.05 0.05
CA ASN A 34 2.16 13.77 -1.06
C ASN A 34 2.35 13.02 -2.38
N THR A 35 1.54 11.98 -2.56
CA THR A 35 1.50 11.12 -3.76
C THR A 35 0.12 11.16 -4.40
N LEU A 36 0.07 11.08 -5.73
CA LEU A 36 -1.18 11.12 -6.51
C LEU A 36 -1.92 9.78 -6.46
N GLY A 37 -1.17 8.69 -6.38
CA GLY A 37 -1.71 7.34 -6.42
C GLY A 37 -0.62 6.29 -6.49
N LEU A 38 -0.95 5.18 -7.14
CA LEU A 38 -0.09 4.02 -7.28
C LEU A 38 0.01 3.60 -8.76
N TYR A 39 1.19 3.13 -9.15
CA TYR A 39 1.42 2.51 -10.46
C TYR A 39 1.70 1.02 -10.28
N GLN A 40 0.91 0.17 -10.95
CA GLN A 40 1.16 -1.26 -10.95
C GLN A 40 2.42 -1.59 -11.76
N ALA A 41 3.48 -1.96 -11.05
CA ALA A 41 4.78 -2.19 -11.65
C ALA A 41 4.73 -3.31 -12.70
N PRO A 42 5.24 -3.10 -13.93
CA PRO A 42 5.62 -4.19 -14.81
C PRO A 42 6.81 -4.96 -14.23
N SER A 43 7.05 -6.18 -14.70
CA SER A 43 8.23 -6.98 -14.29
C SER A 43 9.55 -6.30 -14.63
N GLU A 44 9.58 -5.49 -15.69
CA GLU A 44 10.75 -4.71 -16.11
C GLU A 44 10.45 -3.22 -15.93
N ILE A 45 11.16 -2.57 -15.03
CA ILE A 45 11.00 -1.16 -14.68
C ILE A 45 12.23 -0.40 -15.18
N VAL A 46 12.05 0.42 -16.21
CA VAL A 46 13.10 1.33 -16.71
C VAL A 46 12.75 2.74 -16.26
N LEU A 47 13.64 3.34 -15.48
CA LEU A 47 13.46 4.67 -14.88
C LEU A 47 14.29 5.69 -15.65
N TYR A 48 13.63 6.72 -16.15
CA TYR A 48 14.22 7.83 -16.88
C TYR A 48 14.34 9.05 -15.98
N LYS A 49 15.32 9.90 -16.24
CA LYS A 49 15.47 11.18 -15.53
C LYS A 49 14.34 12.15 -15.83
N GLU A 50 13.86 12.19 -17.07
CA GLU A 50 12.83 13.09 -17.58
C GLU A 50 11.80 12.33 -18.44
N PRO A 51 10.56 12.85 -18.63
CA PRO A 51 9.46 12.12 -19.27
C PRO A 51 9.54 12.11 -20.80
N TYR A 52 10.66 11.66 -21.36
CA TYR A 52 10.83 11.43 -22.79
C TYR A 52 11.90 10.34 -23.06
N GLN A 53 11.76 9.63 -24.18
CA GLN A 53 12.53 8.40 -24.44
C GLN A 53 14.04 8.61 -24.60
N SER A 54 14.47 9.77 -25.10
CA SER A 54 15.90 10.10 -25.24
C SER A 54 16.56 10.56 -23.93
N SER A 55 15.80 10.66 -22.83
CA SER A 55 16.35 11.00 -21.52
C SER A 55 17.30 9.90 -21.04
N ASN A 56 18.29 10.30 -20.25
CA ASN A 56 19.15 9.35 -19.54
C ASN A 56 18.31 8.42 -18.65
N ILE A 57 18.67 7.13 -18.66
CA ILE A 57 18.16 6.13 -17.73
C ILE A 57 18.88 6.32 -16.40
N VAL A 58 18.12 6.51 -15.33
CA VAL A 58 18.66 6.63 -13.96
C VAL A 58 18.79 5.26 -13.30
N HIS A 59 17.88 4.33 -13.59
CA HIS A 59 17.93 2.97 -13.05
C HIS A 59 17.12 1.99 -13.90
N SER A 60 17.44 0.70 -13.80
CA SER A 60 16.70 -0.39 -14.43
C SER A 60 16.57 -1.51 -13.41
N ILE A 61 15.33 -1.93 -13.15
CA ILE A 61 14.99 -2.91 -12.12
C ILE A 61 14.14 -3.98 -12.77
N SER A 62 14.50 -5.25 -12.59
CA SER A 62 13.67 -6.38 -12.98
C SER A 62 13.20 -7.16 -11.76
N TRP A 63 11.98 -7.68 -11.81
CA TRP A 63 11.46 -8.49 -10.71
C TRP A 63 10.44 -9.53 -11.17
N ILE A 64 10.43 -10.65 -10.45
CA ILE A 64 9.43 -11.72 -10.62
C ILE A 64 9.29 -12.48 -9.30
N GLY A 65 8.05 -12.61 -8.82
CA GLY A 65 7.82 -13.21 -7.51
C GLY A 65 8.53 -12.39 -6.44
N ASP A 66 9.40 -13.05 -5.66
CA ASP A 66 10.24 -12.45 -4.62
C ASP A 66 11.65 -12.06 -5.08
N LYS A 67 11.98 -12.30 -6.35
CA LYS A 67 13.28 -11.99 -6.92
C LYS A 67 13.26 -10.58 -7.49
N ILE A 68 14.20 -9.75 -7.04
CA ILE A 68 14.40 -8.38 -7.52
C ILE A 68 15.87 -8.22 -7.91
N PHE A 69 16.11 -7.61 -9.07
CA PHE A 69 17.44 -7.29 -9.57
C PHE A 69 17.52 -5.79 -9.91
N PRO A 70 18.61 -5.09 -9.57
CA PRO A 70 19.80 -5.62 -8.87
C PRO A 70 19.50 -5.96 -7.40
N GLU A 71 20.26 -6.91 -6.84
CA GLU A 71 20.06 -7.43 -5.47
C GLU A 71 20.17 -6.35 -4.38
N SER A 72 20.76 -5.20 -4.71
CA SER A 72 20.80 -4.02 -3.83
C SER A 72 19.42 -3.38 -3.60
N VAL A 73 18.45 -3.62 -4.47
CA VAL A 73 17.09 -3.07 -4.36
C VAL A 73 16.24 -3.99 -3.49
N LYS A 74 15.71 -3.45 -2.39
CA LYS A 74 14.83 -4.17 -1.47
C LYS A 74 13.36 -3.92 -1.81
N ALA A 75 12.52 -4.92 -1.64
CA ALA A 75 11.07 -4.81 -1.86
C ALA A 75 10.42 -3.70 -1.02
N ASN A 76 10.81 -3.57 0.26
CA ASN A 76 10.30 -2.54 1.18
C ASN A 76 10.69 -1.12 0.75
N ASP A 77 11.82 -0.96 0.07
CA ASP A 77 12.26 0.32 -0.46
C ASP A 77 11.58 0.62 -1.80
N LEU A 78 11.32 -0.39 -2.62
CA LEU A 78 10.75 -0.20 -3.95
C LEU A 78 9.23 -0.03 -3.94
N PHE A 79 8.51 -0.90 -3.23
CA PHE A 79 7.06 -1.03 -3.34
C PHE A 79 6.32 -0.50 -2.12
N ILE A 80 5.17 0.14 -2.34
CA ILE A 80 4.18 0.42 -1.30
C ILE A 80 3.35 -0.81 -0.98
N VAL A 81 3.02 -1.59 -2.01
CA VAL A 81 2.35 -2.88 -1.88
C VAL A 81 3.10 -3.91 -2.71
N PHE A 82 3.46 -5.03 -2.10
CA PHE A 82 4.15 -6.13 -2.74
C PHE A 82 3.57 -7.46 -2.27
N LEU A 83 2.97 -8.20 -3.20
CA LEU A 83 2.45 -9.55 -3.01
C LEU A 83 3.15 -10.47 -4.02
N PRO A 84 4.35 -10.96 -3.70
CA PRO A 84 5.20 -11.73 -4.63
C PRO A 84 4.51 -12.99 -5.16
N GLN A 85 3.72 -13.67 -4.32
CA GLN A 85 2.94 -14.85 -4.73
C GLN A 85 1.90 -14.58 -5.83
N LYS A 86 1.55 -13.31 -6.04
CA LYS A 86 0.63 -12.84 -7.09
C LYS A 86 1.35 -12.06 -8.19
N ASN A 87 2.68 -11.95 -8.11
CA ASN A 87 3.50 -11.07 -8.92
C ASN A 87 2.91 -9.65 -9.02
N LEU A 88 2.51 -9.10 -7.86
CA LEU A 88 1.83 -7.82 -7.77
C LEU A 88 2.65 -6.82 -6.95
N GLY A 89 3.05 -5.72 -7.58
CA GLY A 89 3.85 -4.65 -6.99
C GLY A 89 3.26 -3.28 -7.35
N PHE A 90 3.19 -2.38 -6.38
CA PHE A 90 2.71 -1.01 -6.57
C PHE A 90 3.76 0.00 -6.14
N LEU A 91 4.08 0.94 -7.02
CA LEU A 91 4.98 2.06 -6.79
C LEU A 91 4.18 3.31 -6.44
N ALA A 92 4.72 4.17 -5.57
CA ALA A 92 4.10 5.47 -5.27
C ALA A 92 4.32 6.45 -6.43
N VAL A 93 3.25 7.08 -6.91
CA VAL A 93 3.31 8.07 -7.99
C VAL A 93 3.31 9.48 -7.41
N THR A 94 4.26 10.31 -7.83
CA THR A 94 4.38 11.71 -7.40
C THR A 94 3.96 12.71 -8.46
N ASP A 95 4.02 12.32 -9.75
CA ASP A 95 3.64 13.18 -10.87
C ASP A 95 3.20 12.33 -12.07
N GLU A 96 2.47 12.91 -13.02
CA GLU A 96 2.09 12.24 -14.26
C GLU A 96 1.95 13.19 -15.46
N THR A 97 2.12 12.62 -16.64
CA THR A 97 1.71 13.19 -17.93
C THR A 97 0.86 12.15 -18.67
N ASP A 98 0.39 12.47 -19.88
CA ASP A 98 -0.40 11.52 -20.68
C ASP A 98 0.33 10.18 -20.89
N GLU A 99 1.64 10.21 -21.14
CA GLU A 99 2.43 9.01 -21.46
C GLU A 99 3.37 8.54 -20.35
N TRP A 100 3.56 9.31 -19.27
CA TRP A 100 4.59 9.02 -18.26
C TRP A 100 4.05 9.16 -16.84
N VAL A 101 4.63 8.39 -15.91
CA VAL A 101 4.44 8.57 -14.47
C VAL A 101 5.78 8.77 -13.80
N GLN A 102 5.88 9.73 -12.89
CA GLN A 102 7.01 9.83 -11.98
C GLN A 102 6.71 9.01 -10.74
N VAL A 103 7.60 8.06 -10.42
CA VAL A 103 7.46 7.18 -9.27
C VAL A 103 8.62 7.36 -8.30
N ILE A 104 8.36 7.04 -7.04
CA ILE A 104 9.41 6.81 -6.04
C ILE A 104 9.89 5.37 -6.21
N TYR A 105 11.16 5.18 -6.51
CA TYR A 105 11.77 3.84 -6.65
C TYR A 105 12.65 3.44 -5.46
N ASN A 106 12.86 4.36 -4.52
CA ASN A 106 13.46 4.09 -3.21
C ASN A 106 12.74 4.95 -2.16
N ASN A 107 11.87 4.33 -1.37
CA ASN A 107 11.09 4.98 -0.33
C ASN A 107 11.94 5.45 0.86
N SER A 108 13.11 4.85 1.09
CA SER A 108 14.02 5.24 2.18
C SER A 108 14.76 6.55 1.87
N THR A 109 15.07 6.83 0.60
CA THR A 109 15.78 8.05 0.18
C THR A 109 14.87 9.08 -0.49
N GLY A 110 13.72 8.63 -1.00
CA GLY A 110 12.82 9.43 -1.82
C GLY A 110 13.24 9.57 -3.27
N ASP A 111 14.17 8.74 -3.75
CA ASP A 111 14.65 8.83 -5.13
C ASP A 111 13.53 8.53 -6.13
N LYS A 112 13.50 9.32 -7.20
CA LYS A 112 12.43 9.32 -8.20
C LYS A 112 12.93 9.10 -9.61
N GLY A 113 12.07 8.52 -10.44
CA GLY A 113 12.31 8.36 -11.87
C GLY A 113 11.00 8.28 -12.64
N TRP A 114 11.08 8.53 -13.94
CA TRP A 114 9.93 8.48 -14.84
C TRP A 114 9.84 7.11 -15.51
N ILE A 115 8.63 6.54 -15.54
CA ILE A 115 8.31 5.31 -16.26
C ILE A 115 7.38 5.70 -17.42
N LYS A 116 7.68 5.20 -18.62
CA LYS A 116 6.76 5.30 -19.75
C LYS A 116 5.59 4.35 -19.51
N LYS A 117 4.36 4.86 -19.55
CA LYS A 117 3.14 4.06 -19.44
C LYS A 117 3.09 3.09 -20.63
N ASP A 118 3.13 1.80 -20.35
CA ASP A 118 2.90 0.72 -21.32
C ASP A 118 1.40 0.38 -21.39
N ASP A 119 0.68 0.59 -20.29
CA ASP A 119 -0.75 0.41 -20.16
C ASP A 119 -1.32 1.54 -19.29
N PRO A 120 -2.28 2.36 -19.80
CA PRO A 120 -2.88 3.45 -19.03
C PRO A 120 -3.62 2.98 -17.78
N TYR A 121 -4.06 1.71 -17.72
CA TYR A 121 -4.80 1.15 -16.58
C TYR A 121 -3.92 0.77 -15.39
N ARG A 122 -2.58 0.76 -15.55
CA ARG A 122 -1.66 0.49 -14.44
C ARG A 122 -1.61 1.63 -13.44
N PHE A 123 -1.87 2.86 -13.87
CA PHE A 123 -1.97 3.99 -12.95
C PHE A 123 -3.35 4.04 -12.31
N MET A 124 -3.37 4.15 -10.98
CA MET A 124 -4.59 4.38 -10.21
C MET A 124 -4.35 5.53 -9.25
N SER A 125 -5.22 6.54 -9.30
CA SER A 125 -5.32 7.50 -8.20
C SER A 125 -5.60 6.78 -6.88
N TRP A 126 -5.27 7.40 -5.75
CA TRP A 126 -5.58 6.81 -4.44
C TRP A 126 -7.07 6.47 -4.29
N ILE A 127 -7.98 7.31 -4.79
CA ILE A 127 -9.42 7.06 -4.73
C ILE A 127 -9.78 5.80 -5.52
N MET A 128 -9.22 5.62 -6.72
CA MET A 128 -9.44 4.42 -7.53
C MET A 128 -8.90 3.16 -6.84
N PHE A 129 -7.68 3.23 -6.31
CA PHE A 129 -7.06 2.12 -5.58
C PHE A 129 -7.89 1.71 -4.35
N TYR A 130 -8.34 2.67 -3.53
CA TYR A 130 -9.18 2.36 -2.37
C TYR A 130 -10.55 1.84 -2.78
N ASN A 131 -11.17 2.39 -3.83
CA ASN A 131 -12.43 1.86 -4.34
C ASN A 131 -12.29 0.41 -4.83
N MET A 132 -11.20 0.07 -5.50
CA MET A 132 -10.98 -1.29 -6.02
C MET A 132 -10.64 -2.27 -4.89
N TYR A 133 -9.63 -1.97 -4.09
CA TYR A 133 -9.09 -2.88 -3.09
C TYR A 133 -9.79 -2.74 -1.74
N GLY A 134 -10.08 -1.52 -1.29
CA GLY A 134 -10.74 -1.25 -0.01
C GLY A 134 -12.18 -1.74 0.03
N LYS A 135 -12.94 -1.64 -1.08
CA LYS A 135 -14.31 -2.23 -1.13
C LYS A 135 -14.27 -3.75 -1.11
N LYS A 136 -13.32 -4.35 -1.84
CA LYS A 136 -13.20 -5.80 -1.94
C LYS A 136 -12.72 -6.45 -0.64
N TYR A 137 -11.68 -5.89 -0.03
CA TYR A 137 -10.99 -6.49 1.11
C TYR A 137 -11.33 -5.85 2.45
N GLY A 138 -11.94 -4.66 2.46
CA GLY A 138 -12.05 -3.81 3.64
C GLY A 138 -10.80 -2.97 3.87
N LEU A 139 -10.80 -2.22 4.96
CA LEU A 139 -9.71 -1.37 5.39
C LEU A 139 -9.13 -1.84 6.73
N ASN A 140 -7.83 -1.63 6.90
CA ASN A 140 -7.15 -1.68 8.19
C ASN A 140 -6.91 -0.24 8.66
N LEU A 141 -7.14 0.02 9.95
CA LEU A 141 -6.60 1.20 10.61
C LEU A 141 -5.10 0.97 10.84
N LEU A 142 -4.26 1.89 10.36
CA LEU A 142 -2.82 1.82 10.53
C LEU A 142 -2.45 2.14 11.98
N LYS A 143 -1.40 1.49 12.46
CA LYS A 143 -0.80 1.82 13.76
C LYS A 143 -0.33 3.26 13.72
N GLU A 144 -0.48 3.95 14.86
CA GLU A 144 -0.11 5.37 15.03
C GLU A 144 -1.05 6.35 14.31
N ALA A 145 -2.15 5.87 13.71
CA ALA A 145 -3.24 6.75 13.31
C ALA A 145 -3.74 7.52 14.54
N PRO A 146 -3.99 8.84 14.41
CA PRO A 146 -4.34 9.65 15.55
C PRO A 146 -5.73 9.26 16.07
N PRO A 147 -6.03 9.47 17.36
CA PRO A 147 -7.27 8.99 17.97
C PRO A 147 -8.53 9.42 17.21
N GLU A 148 -8.58 10.66 16.72
CA GLU A 148 -9.67 11.23 15.94
C GLU A 148 -9.93 10.51 14.62
N ALA A 149 -8.95 9.76 14.08
CA ALA A 149 -9.17 8.96 12.88
C ALA A 149 -10.21 7.86 13.12
N LYS A 150 -10.44 7.47 14.38
CA LYS A 150 -11.42 6.45 14.79
C LYS A 150 -12.84 6.99 14.93
N ASP A 151 -13.03 8.31 14.90
CA ASP A 151 -14.34 8.91 15.08
C ASP A 151 -15.19 8.78 13.81
N LEU A 152 -16.44 8.37 14.00
CA LEU A 152 -17.43 8.25 12.95
C LEU A 152 -18.28 9.51 12.94
N HIS A 153 -18.15 10.29 11.89
CA HIS A 153 -18.82 11.56 11.67
C HIS A 153 -20.10 11.40 10.85
N THR A 154 -21.09 12.29 11.06
CA THR A 154 -22.31 12.32 10.25
C THR A 154 -22.09 12.83 8.82
N SER A 155 -21.05 13.63 8.59
CA SER A 155 -20.71 14.19 7.29
C SER A 155 -19.19 14.33 7.09
N THR A 156 -18.77 14.85 5.94
CA THR A 156 -17.35 15.04 5.57
C THR A 156 -16.82 16.39 6.07
N ASP A 157 -17.05 16.70 7.34
CA ASP A 157 -16.66 17.96 8.00
C ASP A 157 -16.16 17.65 9.41
N ASP A 158 -15.01 18.21 9.79
CA ASP A 158 -14.40 18.04 11.10
C ASP A 158 -15.29 18.55 12.24
N LYS A 159 -16.22 19.48 11.97
CA LYS A 159 -17.16 20.02 12.96
C LYS A 159 -18.46 19.22 13.05
N SER A 160 -18.64 18.21 12.21
CA SER A 160 -19.85 17.40 12.21
C SER A 160 -19.95 16.53 13.47
N GLN A 161 -21.18 16.19 13.84
CA GLN A 161 -21.44 15.37 15.01
C GLN A 161 -20.78 13.99 14.89
N ILE A 162 -20.15 13.54 15.97
CA ILE A 162 -19.63 12.19 16.11
C ILE A 162 -20.80 11.26 16.52
N VAL A 163 -21.07 10.24 15.71
CA VAL A 163 -22.12 9.22 15.94
C VAL A 163 -21.57 7.95 16.58
N GLY A 164 -20.25 7.82 16.66
CA GLY A 164 -19.59 6.72 17.36
C GLY A 164 -18.07 6.77 17.19
N THR A 165 -17.37 5.88 17.89
CA THR A 165 -15.91 5.75 17.79
C THR A 165 -15.58 4.27 17.59
N ILE A 166 -14.63 4.01 16.69
CA ILE A 166 -14.12 2.67 16.38
C ILE A 166 -13.16 2.25 17.49
N ASN A 167 -13.38 1.07 18.08
CA ASN A 167 -12.53 0.57 19.16
C ASN A 167 -11.72 -0.64 18.73
N MET A 168 -12.40 -1.76 18.50
CA MET A 168 -11.82 -3.05 18.14
C MET A 168 -12.56 -3.59 16.91
N PRO A 169 -12.30 -3.00 15.72
CA PRO A 169 -13.02 -3.36 14.52
C PRO A 169 -12.61 -4.78 14.09
N GLN A 170 -13.57 -5.68 13.95
CA GLN A 170 -13.35 -6.96 13.31
C GLN A 170 -13.24 -6.79 11.78
N LYS A 171 -14.02 -5.85 11.24
CA LYS A 171 -14.00 -5.49 9.83
C LYS A 171 -14.45 -4.06 9.62
N ILE A 172 -13.73 -3.34 8.76
CA ILE A 172 -14.09 -1.99 8.30
C ILE A 172 -14.40 -2.10 6.81
N ASN A 173 -15.67 -2.01 6.43
CA ASN A 173 -16.09 -2.03 5.04
C ASN A 173 -16.09 -0.61 4.49
N LEU A 174 -15.41 -0.38 3.37
CA LEU A 174 -15.46 0.87 2.65
C LEU A 174 -16.73 0.94 1.79
N ASN A 175 -17.53 1.99 1.95
CA ASN A 175 -18.71 2.23 1.13
C ASN A 175 -18.42 3.28 0.05
N VAL A 176 -17.91 4.46 0.45
CA VAL A 176 -17.70 5.61 -0.44
C VAL A 176 -16.46 6.39 -0.01
N MET A 177 -15.68 6.90 -0.98
CA MET A 177 -14.58 7.83 -0.76
C MET A 177 -15.00 9.25 -1.19
N ARG A 178 -14.71 10.28 -0.39
CA ARG A 178 -14.94 11.70 -0.70
C ARG A 178 -13.82 12.56 -0.13
N GLY A 179 -12.90 13.01 -0.98
CA GLY A 179 -11.75 13.81 -0.54
C GLY A 179 -10.93 13.06 0.52
N ASN A 180 -10.76 13.68 1.69
CA ASN A 180 -10.03 13.10 2.83
C ASN A 180 -10.91 12.21 3.74
N TRP A 181 -12.16 11.98 3.34
CA TRP A 181 -13.16 11.23 4.10
C TRP A 181 -13.59 9.95 3.40
N ALA A 182 -13.93 8.95 4.19
CA ALA A 182 -14.44 7.66 3.74
C ALA A 182 -15.69 7.30 4.55
N LEU A 183 -16.81 7.05 3.87
CA LEU A 183 -17.98 6.43 4.49
C LEU A 183 -17.66 4.95 4.70
N VAL A 184 -17.71 4.51 5.95
CA VAL A 184 -17.42 3.13 6.32
C VAL A 184 -18.56 2.52 7.13
N SER A 185 -18.69 1.20 7.03
CA SER A 185 -19.50 0.40 7.95
C SER A 185 -18.58 -0.51 8.75
N VAL A 186 -18.63 -0.35 10.07
CA VAL A 186 -17.73 -1.01 11.01
C VAL A 186 -18.52 -2.03 11.83
N MET A 187 -17.96 -3.24 11.92
CA MET A 187 -18.42 -4.27 12.84
C MET A 187 -17.40 -4.37 13.97
N ASP A 188 -17.75 -3.82 15.12
CA ASP A 188 -16.96 -3.92 16.34
C ASP A 188 -17.28 -5.21 17.10
N ILE A 189 -16.52 -5.49 18.16
CA ILE A 189 -16.74 -6.63 19.06
C ILE A 189 -18.12 -6.61 19.73
N ASP A 190 -18.72 -5.43 19.88
CA ASP A 190 -20.09 -5.23 20.41
C ASP A 190 -21.18 -5.73 19.44
N ARG A 191 -20.80 -6.19 18.24
CA ARG A 191 -21.67 -6.70 17.16
C ARG A 191 -22.74 -5.70 16.72
N THR A 192 -22.61 -4.43 17.05
CA THR A 192 -23.52 -3.39 16.59
C THR A 192 -22.89 -2.69 15.40
N PRO A 193 -23.44 -2.84 14.18
CA PRO A 193 -22.89 -2.17 13.01
C PRO A 193 -23.01 -0.65 13.18
N LYS A 194 -21.90 0.06 13.01
CA LYS A 194 -21.85 1.52 13.01
C LYS A 194 -21.50 2.00 11.61
N THR A 195 -22.19 3.03 11.13
CA THR A 195 -21.91 3.64 9.83
C THR A 195 -21.68 5.12 10.01
N GLY A 196 -20.61 5.63 9.42
CA GLY A 196 -20.25 7.03 9.48
C GLY A 196 -19.01 7.34 8.64
N TYR A 197 -18.68 8.61 8.53
CA TYR A 197 -17.49 9.08 7.84
C TYR A 197 -16.29 9.03 8.77
N VAL A 198 -15.20 8.40 8.33
CA VAL A 198 -13.88 8.52 8.96
C VAL A 198 -12.97 9.38 8.11
N ARG A 199 -12.03 10.07 8.74
CA ARG A 199 -10.94 10.73 8.03
C ARG A 199 -9.91 9.67 7.66
N TRP A 200 -9.83 9.30 6.37
CA TRP A 200 -8.94 8.21 5.95
C TRP A 200 -7.50 8.65 5.72
N ARG A 201 -7.30 9.96 5.53
CA ARG A 201 -5.99 10.62 5.44
C ARG A 201 -6.05 12.06 5.96
N SER A 202 -4.90 12.57 6.38
CA SER A 202 -4.71 13.99 6.71
C SER A 202 -4.78 14.88 5.47
N ASP A 203 -4.82 16.19 5.69
CA ASP A 203 -4.71 17.21 4.63
C ASP A 203 -3.35 17.18 3.92
N ASN A 204 -2.29 16.76 4.63
CA ASN A 204 -0.94 16.59 4.09
C ASN A 204 -0.71 15.18 3.51
N GLY A 205 -1.78 14.44 3.24
CA GLY A 205 -1.71 13.16 2.54
C GLY A 205 -1.22 11.96 3.37
N VAL A 206 -0.92 12.13 4.66
CA VAL A 206 -0.65 11.03 5.62
C VAL A 206 -1.86 10.10 5.68
N LYS A 207 -1.69 8.81 5.40
CA LYS A 207 -2.80 7.84 5.37
C LYS A 207 -2.97 7.23 6.75
N TYR A 208 -4.21 7.12 7.23
CA TYR A 208 -4.57 6.50 8.50
C TYR A 208 -5.20 5.13 8.32
N TYR A 209 -5.84 4.92 7.17
CA TYR A 209 -6.41 3.63 6.79
C TYR A 209 -5.69 3.13 5.55
N PHE A 210 -5.63 1.81 5.37
CA PHE A 210 -5.12 1.22 4.14
C PHE A 210 -5.93 -0.02 3.75
N PRO A 211 -6.12 -0.32 2.45
CA PRO A 211 -6.79 -1.53 2.02
C PRO A 211 -6.15 -2.81 2.60
N ALA A 212 -6.98 -3.71 3.12
CA ALA A 212 -6.54 -4.98 3.74
C ALA A 212 -6.21 -6.05 2.68
N ILE A 213 -5.37 -5.70 1.71
CA ILE A 213 -5.03 -6.55 0.56
C ILE A 213 -4.29 -7.80 1.03
N LYS A 214 -4.67 -8.93 0.47
CA LYS A 214 -4.12 -10.27 0.70
C LYS A 214 -4.24 -11.09 -0.58
#